data_AF-A0A9C9TBX2-F1
#
_entry.id   AF-A0A9C9TBX2-F1
#
_cell.length_a   1.000
_cell.length_b   1.000
_cell.length_c   1.000
_cell.angle_alpha   90.00
_cell.angle_beta   90.00
_cell.angle_gamma   90.00
#
_symmetry.space_group_name_H-M   'P 1'
#
loop_
_entity.id
_entity.type
_entity.pdbx_description
1 polymer ?
#
loop_
_entity_poly.entity_id
_entity_poly.type
_entity_poly.pdbx_seq_one_letter_code
_entity_poly.pdbx_strand_id
1 'polypeptide(L)'
;MTNKQQSKPSREQSIRRAYKAIEQMQLGEREAEVKLALKALLVIRGALNPAVIDETIYYKVAKYIRASNAETLSALVDDVLRNVSPEFISHFALGDPVQDVYAEESAPKARTLLQEEIIPLVILMKKVYQKYIEPEEATEEEQAEEEASHA
;
A
#
# COMPACT_ATOMS: atom_id res chain seq x y z
N MET A 1 -4.50 -20.84 -30.00
CA MET A 1 -5.01 -19.62 -29.32
C MET A 1 -4.01 -19.27 -28.23
N THR A 2 -3.40 -18.09 -28.31
CA THR A 2 -2.33 -17.67 -27.40
C THR A 2 -2.92 -17.30 -26.04
N ASN A 3 -2.73 -18.18 -25.05
CA ASN A 3 -2.93 -17.86 -23.64
C ASN A 3 -2.00 -16.69 -23.29
N LYS A 4 -2.51 -15.45 -23.30
CA LYS A 4 -1.82 -14.32 -22.71
C LYS A 4 -1.92 -14.49 -21.19
N GLN A 5 -1.03 -15.29 -20.62
CA GLN A 5 -0.66 -15.14 -19.21
C GLN A 5 -0.28 -13.68 -19.03
N GLN A 6 -1.16 -12.88 -18.42
CA GLN A 6 -0.82 -11.51 -18.05
C GLN A 6 0.32 -11.61 -17.05
N SER A 7 1.54 -11.28 -17.50
CA SER A 7 2.72 -11.24 -16.65
C SER A 7 2.43 -10.32 -15.47
N LYS A 8 2.67 -10.80 -14.24
CA LYS A 8 2.56 -9.98 -13.03
C LYS A 8 3.28 -8.65 -13.25
N PRO A 9 2.65 -7.50 -12.93
CA PRO A 9 3.27 -6.20 -13.15
C PRO A 9 4.59 -6.10 -12.38
N SER A 10 5.55 -5.35 -12.93
CA SER A 10 6.80 -5.11 -12.21
C SER A 10 6.53 -4.32 -10.93
N ARG A 11 7.39 -4.48 -9.92
CA ARG A 11 7.25 -3.79 -8.63
C ARG A 11 7.08 -2.27 -8.80
N GLU A 12 7.85 -1.65 -9.69
CA GLU A 12 7.72 -0.22 -9.97
C GLU A 12 6.36 0.14 -10.58
N GLN A 13 5.86 -0.66 -11.51
CA GLN A 13 4.53 -0.46 -12.09
C GLN A 13 3.44 -0.61 -11.03
N SER A 14 3.57 -1.59 -10.13
CA SER A 14 2.69 -1.78 -8.98
C SER A 14 2.67 -0.53 -8.09
N ILE A 15 3.83 0.01 -7.72
CA ILE A 15 3.93 1.22 -6.89
C ILE A 15 3.24 2.42 -7.57
N ARG A 16 3.52 2.65 -8.86
CA ARG A 16 2.90 3.75 -9.62
C ARG A 16 1.37 3.61 -9.70
N ARG A 17 0.88 2.39 -9.93
CA ARG A 17 -0.56 2.10 -9.95
C ARG A 17 -1.19 2.31 -8.58
N ALA A 18 -0.54 1.86 -7.50
CA ALA A 18 -1.00 2.09 -6.13
C ALA A 18 -1.16 3.57 -5.84
N TYR A 19 -0.11 4.36 -6.15
CA TYR A 19 -0.09 5.78 -5.92
C TYR A 19 -1.22 6.49 -6.69
N LYS A 20 -1.36 6.20 -7.98
CA LYS A 20 -2.45 6.75 -8.79
C LYS A 20 -3.83 6.34 -8.29
N ALA A 21 -3.98 5.09 -7.82
CA ALA A 21 -5.25 4.63 -7.25
C ALA A 21 -5.61 5.42 -5.99
N ILE A 22 -4.64 5.66 -5.10
CA ILE A 22 -4.81 6.48 -3.89
C ILE A 22 -5.25 7.90 -4.25
N GLU A 23 -4.60 8.53 -5.23
CA GLU A 23 -4.96 9.88 -5.70
C GLU A 23 -6.40 9.99 -6.19
N GLN A 24 -6.92 8.91 -6.79
CA GLN A 24 -8.26 8.87 -7.37
C GLN A 24 -9.35 8.45 -6.37
N MET A 25 -9.00 8.06 -5.14
CA MET A 25 -9.99 7.68 -4.14
C MET A 25 -10.85 8.87 -3.71
N GLN A 26 -12.12 8.62 -3.45
CA GLN A 26 -13.04 9.58 -2.83
C GLN A 26 -13.28 9.13 -1.39
N LEU A 27 -12.76 9.88 -0.42
CA LEU A 27 -12.63 9.45 0.99
C LEU A 27 -13.37 10.35 1.98
N GLY A 28 -14.31 11.16 1.48
CA GLY A 28 -15.16 12.01 2.30
C GLY A 28 -14.39 13.17 2.94
N GLU A 29 -14.79 13.57 4.15
CA GLU A 29 -14.32 14.80 4.79
C GLU A 29 -12.84 14.81 5.17
N ARG A 30 -12.24 13.63 5.42
CA ARG A 30 -10.82 13.48 5.80
C ARG A 30 -9.94 13.02 4.64
N GLU A 31 -10.36 13.31 3.40
CA GLU A 31 -9.75 12.73 2.21
C GLU A 31 -8.25 13.01 2.11
N ALA A 32 -7.83 14.26 2.32
CA ALA A 32 -6.42 14.65 2.23
C ALA A 32 -5.57 13.89 3.25
N GLU A 33 -6.01 13.84 4.51
CA GLU A 33 -5.27 13.16 5.56
C GLU A 33 -5.20 11.64 5.34
N VAL A 34 -6.29 11.02 4.89
CA VAL A 34 -6.33 9.57 4.62
C VAL A 34 -5.49 9.22 3.40
N LYS A 35 -5.54 10.02 2.32
CA LYS A 35 -4.67 9.84 1.15
C LYS A 35 -3.21 9.92 1.54
N LEU A 36 -2.82 10.93 2.31
CA LEU A 36 -1.44 11.09 2.75
C LEU A 36 -0.99 9.93 3.66
N ALA A 37 -1.85 9.46 4.56
CA ALA A 37 -1.57 8.27 5.37
C ALA A 37 -1.37 7.01 4.52
N LEU A 38 -2.17 6.82 3.46
CA LEU A 38 -2.00 5.72 2.51
C LEU A 38 -0.70 5.87 1.71
N LYS A 39 -0.35 7.09 1.25
CA LYS A 39 0.94 7.34 0.58
C LYS A 39 2.12 6.99 1.48
N ALA A 40 2.08 7.33 2.76
CA ALA A 40 3.11 6.93 3.72
C ALA A 40 3.23 5.40 3.85
N LEU A 41 2.09 4.68 3.92
CA LEU A 41 2.10 3.21 3.92
C LEU A 41 2.64 2.63 2.60
N LEU A 42 2.39 3.30 1.47
CA LEU A 42 2.92 2.91 0.17
C LEU A 42 4.43 3.10 0.13
N VAL A 43 4.95 4.21 0.67
CA VAL A 43 6.39 4.44 0.81
C VAL A 43 7.02 3.35 1.66
N ILE A 44 6.44 3.06 2.83
CA ILE A 44 6.93 2.00 3.72
C ILE A 44 7.00 0.67 2.96
N ARG A 45 5.85 0.17 2.47
CA ARG A 45 5.78 -1.13 1.77
C ARG A 45 6.65 -1.16 0.51
N GLY A 46 6.65 -0.07 -0.25
CA GLY A 46 7.39 0.05 -1.50
C GLY A 46 8.90 0.08 -1.30
N ALA A 47 9.37 0.55 -0.16
CA ALA A 47 10.79 0.60 0.17
C ALA A 47 11.30 -0.67 0.88
N LEU A 48 10.44 -1.55 1.40
CA LEU A 48 10.91 -2.79 2.05
C LEU A 48 11.77 -3.65 1.13
N ASN A 49 12.76 -4.34 1.69
CA ASN A 49 13.46 -5.40 0.95
C ASN A 49 12.45 -6.54 0.65
N PRO A 50 12.27 -6.98 -0.61
CA PRO A 50 11.35 -8.07 -0.95
C PRO A 50 11.60 -9.34 -0.15
N ALA A 51 12.85 -9.60 0.25
CA ALA A 51 13.21 -10.76 1.06
C ALA A 51 12.54 -10.78 2.45
N VAL A 52 12.08 -9.63 2.95
CA VAL A 52 11.38 -9.53 4.24
C VAL A 52 9.86 -9.41 4.11
N ILE A 53 9.34 -9.34 2.89
CA ILE A 53 7.89 -9.24 2.65
C ILE A 53 7.27 -10.63 2.76
N ASP A 54 6.63 -10.87 3.90
CA ASP A 54 5.86 -12.08 4.21
C ASP A 54 4.41 -11.71 4.59
N GLU A 55 3.58 -12.71 4.90
CA GLU A 55 2.16 -12.51 5.30
C GLU A 55 2.01 -11.63 6.56
N THR A 56 3.04 -11.60 7.40
CA THR A 56 3.07 -10.84 8.66
C THR A 56 3.53 -9.40 8.48
N ILE A 57 3.97 -9.01 7.28
CA ILE A 57 4.63 -7.71 7.07
C ILE A 57 3.77 -6.54 7.51
N TYR A 58 2.47 -6.59 7.20
CA TYR A 58 1.53 -5.55 7.58
C TYR A 58 1.31 -5.47 9.09
N TYR A 59 1.37 -6.60 9.79
CA TYR A 59 1.37 -6.62 11.25
C TYR A 59 2.64 -5.99 11.82
N LYS A 60 3.82 -6.34 11.27
CA LYS A 60 5.11 -5.73 11.68
C LYS A 60 5.09 -4.22 11.47
N VAL A 61 4.67 -3.75 10.28
CA VAL A 61 4.51 -2.32 9.98
C VAL A 61 3.57 -1.64 10.97
N ALA A 62 2.38 -2.21 11.22
CA ALA A 62 1.43 -1.64 12.16
C ALA A 62 1.96 -1.59 13.61
N LYS A 63 2.73 -2.60 14.03
CA LYS A 63 3.39 -2.62 15.34
C LYS A 63 4.38 -1.46 15.48
N TYR A 64 5.25 -1.26 14.50
CA TYR A 64 6.26 -0.20 14.57
C TYR A 64 5.66 1.20 14.42
N ILE A 65 4.63 1.38 13.58
CA ILE A 65 3.91 2.65 13.48
C ILE A 65 3.34 3.07 14.85
N ARG A 66 2.69 2.14 15.57
CA ARG A 66 2.14 2.42 16.90
C ARG A 66 3.20 2.67 17.96
N ALA A 67 4.34 2.01 17.86
CA ALA A 67 5.43 2.14 18.82
C ALA A 67 6.31 3.38 18.53
N SER A 68 6.17 3.99 17.35
CA SER A 68 6.98 5.12 16.94
C SER A 68 6.63 6.37 17.73
N ASN A 69 7.66 7.06 18.22
CA ASN A 69 7.56 8.36 18.88
C ASN A 69 7.93 9.52 17.94
N ALA A 70 7.94 9.29 16.63
CA ALA A 70 8.35 10.33 15.69
C ALA A 70 7.38 11.53 15.70
N GLU A 71 7.95 12.73 15.69
CA GLU A 71 7.18 13.98 15.74
C GLU A 71 6.62 14.38 14.37
N THR A 72 7.16 13.85 13.27
CA THR A 72 6.71 14.14 11.91
C THR A 72 6.31 12.87 11.18
N LEU A 73 5.48 13.00 10.15
CA LEU A 73 5.08 11.88 9.30
C LEU A 73 6.30 11.25 8.59
N SER A 74 7.20 12.08 8.06
CA SER A 74 8.44 11.63 7.43
C SER A 74 9.34 10.87 8.39
N ALA A 75 9.54 11.38 9.61
CA ALA A 75 10.32 10.70 10.63
C ALA A 75 9.70 9.37 11.05
N LEU A 76 8.36 9.27 11.08
CA LEU A 76 7.65 8.03 11.36
C LEU A 76 7.90 6.99 10.26
N VAL A 77 7.85 7.40 8.98
CA VAL A 77 8.17 6.52 7.85
C VAL A 77 9.60 6.01 7.95
N ASP A 78 10.56 6.90 8.22
CA ASP A 78 11.97 6.54 8.36
C ASP A 78 12.20 5.59 9.54
N ASP A 79 11.57 5.84 10.69
CA ASP A 79 11.66 5.01 11.89
C ASP A 79 11.13 3.60 11.62
N VAL A 80 9.96 3.48 10.97
CA VAL A 80 9.39 2.18 10.60
C VAL A 80 10.31 1.45 9.63
N LEU A 81 10.85 2.12 8.60
CA LEU A 81 11.74 1.49 7.64
C LEU A 81 13.02 0.96 8.29
N ARG A 82 13.65 1.75 9.17
CA ARG A 82 14.87 1.33 9.89
C ARG A 82 14.63 0.11 10.78
N ASN A 83 13.44 -0.02 11.37
CA ASN A 83 13.11 -1.12 12.27
C ASN A 83 12.60 -2.38 11.55
N VAL A 84 11.94 -2.24 10.40
CA VAL A 84 11.35 -3.36 9.65
C VAL A 84 12.32 -3.91 8.60
N SER A 85 13.04 -3.03 7.90
CA SER A 85 13.94 -3.38 6.79
C SER A 85 15.13 -2.41 6.76
N PRO A 86 16.16 -2.62 7.62
CA PRO A 86 17.35 -1.77 7.65
C PRO A 86 18.01 -1.58 6.28
N GLU A 87 17.95 -2.61 5.42
CA GLU A 87 18.39 -2.58 4.02
C GLU A 87 17.24 -2.26 3.06
N PHE A 88 16.53 -1.16 3.28
CA PHE A 88 15.43 -0.74 2.40
C PHE A 88 15.95 -0.36 1.01
N ILE A 89 15.07 -0.54 0.01
CA ILE A 89 15.38 -0.33 -1.40
C ILE A 89 14.70 0.94 -1.89
N SER A 90 15.48 1.84 -2.48
CA SER A 90 14.93 3.01 -3.19
C SER A 90 14.43 2.61 -4.58
N HIS A 91 13.23 3.08 -4.94
CA HIS A 91 12.68 2.96 -6.30
C HIS A 91 12.36 4.35 -6.84
N PHE A 92 12.59 4.59 -8.13
CA PHE A 92 12.21 5.88 -8.74
C PHE A 92 10.69 6.11 -8.64
N ALA A 93 9.91 5.04 -8.69
CA ALA A 93 8.45 5.08 -8.51
C ALA A 93 8.00 5.61 -7.13
N LEU A 94 8.89 5.68 -6.14
CA LEU A 94 8.59 6.25 -4.82
C LEU A 94 8.84 7.76 -4.74
N GLY A 95 9.40 8.39 -5.78
CA GLY A 95 9.72 9.82 -5.77
C GLY A 95 8.53 10.70 -5.37
N ASP A 96 7.45 10.65 -6.14
CA ASP A 96 6.25 11.45 -5.86
C ASP A 96 5.61 11.10 -4.50
N PRO A 97 5.39 9.81 -4.14
CA PRO A 97 4.90 9.45 -2.80
C PRO A 97 5.75 9.98 -1.65
N VAL A 98 7.08 9.96 -1.78
CA VAL A 98 8.00 10.50 -0.77
C VAL A 98 7.89 12.01 -0.69
N GLN A 99 7.82 12.69 -1.84
CA GLN A 99 7.67 14.15 -1.87
C GLN A 99 6.42 14.60 -1.13
N ASP A 100 5.28 13.93 -1.34
CA ASP A 100 4.03 14.25 -0.66
C ASP A 100 4.14 14.09 0.86
N VAL A 101 4.71 12.97 1.31
CA VAL A 101 4.95 12.68 2.74
C VAL A 101 5.80 13.75 3.42
N TYR A 102 6.70 14.39 2.68
CA TYR A 102 7.63 15.40 3.19
C TYR A 102 7.13 16.84 3.06
N ALA A 103 6.14 17.11 2.21
CA ALA A 103 5.73 18.47 1.83
C ALA A 103 4.30 18.87 2.25
N GLU A 104 3.41 17.92 2.55
CA GLU A 104 2.00 18.23 2.73
C GLU A 104 1.64 18.82 4.11
N GLU A 105 0.81 19.86 4.12
CA GLU A 105 0.26 20.51 5.33
C GLU A 105 -0.59 19.55 6.18
N SER A 106 -1.16 18.51 5.55
CA SER A 106 -1.98 17.49 6.22
C SER A 106 -1.16 16.48 7.04
N ALA A 107 0.18 16.52 6.95
CA ALA A 107 1.10 15.57 7.57
C ALA A 107 0.89 15.34 9.08
N PRO A 108 0.64 16.35 9.94
CA PRO A 108 0.41 16.10 11.37
C PRO A 108 -0.83 15.24 11.62
N LYS A 109 -1.92 15.50 10.89
CA LYS A 109 -3.16 14.73 11.04
C LYS A 109 -3.04 13.34 10.41
N ALA A 110 -2.37 13.21 9.28
CA ALA A 110 -2.07 11.92 8.66
C ALA A 110 -1.20 11.04 9.57
N ARG A 111 -0.23 11.63 10.28
CA ARG A 111 0.56 10.95 11.31
C ARG A 111 -0.31 10.43 12.45
N THR A 112 -1.18 11.28 13.00
CA THR A 112 -2.13 10.87 14.05
C THR A 112 -3.03 9.74 13.57
N LEU A 113 -3.57 9.86 12.34
CA LEU A 113 -4.36 8.81 11.69
C LEU A 113 -3.62 7.47 11.61
N LEU A 114 -2.35 7.50 11.22
CA LEU A 114 -1.54 6.29 11.20
C LEU A 114 -1.31 5.70 12.59
N GLN A 115 -1.25 6.49 13.66
CA GLN A 115 -1.08 5.93 15.00
C GLN A 115 -2.39 5.37 15.56
N GLU A 116 -3.50 6.07 15.35
CA GLU A 116 -4.81 5.73 15.93
C GLU A 116 -5.58 4.68 15.09
N GLU A 117 -5.52 4.79 13.77
CA GLU A 117 -6.36 4.07 12.82
C GLU A 117 -5.55 3.17 11.86
N ILE A 118 -4.39 2.65 12.31
CA ILE A 118 -3.51 1.88 11.42
C ILE A 118 -4.15 0.63 10.82
N ILE A 119 -5.01 -0.08 11.58
CA ILE A 119 -5.64 -1.32 11.10
C ILE A 119 -6.52 -1.06 9.87
N PRO A 120 -7.53 -0.15 9.93
CA PRO A 120 -8.34 0.12 8.76
C PRO A 120 -7.52 0.67 7.59
N LEU A 121 -6.50 1.48 7.84
CA LEU A 121 -5.60 1.99 6.79
C LEU A 121 -4.80 0.87 6.11
N VAL A 122 -4.29 -0.09 6.87
CA VAL A 122 -3.61 -1.28 6.34
C VAL A 122 -4.55 -2.15 5.52
N ILE A 123 -5.79 -2.35 5.97
CA ILE A 123 -6.81 -3.09 5.23
C ILE A 123 -7.11 -2.38 3.90
N LEU A 124 -7.26 -1.07 3.93
CA LEU A 124 -7.50 -0.28 2.73
C LEU A 124 -6.32 -0.35 1.75
N MET A 125 -5.09 -0.26 2.26
CA MET A 125 -3.88 -0.46 1.47
C MET A 125 -3.82 -1.85 0.84
N LYS A 126 -4.18 -2.91 1.58
CA LYS A 126 -4.28 -4.27 1.02
C LYS A 126 -5.26 -4.32 -0.15
N LYS A 127 -6.45 -3.70 0.00
CA LYS A 127 -7.44 -3.60 -1.08
C LYS A 127 -6.91 -2.87 -2.30
N VAL A 128 -6.11 -1.80 -2.12
CA VAL A 128 -5.46 -1.11 -3.24
C VAL A 128 -4.55 -2.07 -4.02
N TYR A 129 -3.79 -2.92 -3.33
CA TYR A 129 -2.95 -3.92 -3.99
C TYR A 129 -3.75 -5.06 -4.64
N GLN A 130 -4.77 -5.58 -3.96
CA GLN A 130 -5.58 -6.67 -4.51
C GLN A 130 -6.38 -6.23 -5.74
N LYS A 131 -7.04 -5.07 -5.68
CA LYS A 131 -7.97 -4.62 -6.73
C LYS A 131 -7.26 -4.03 -7.96
N TYR A 132 -6.08 -3.45 -7.80
CA TYR A 132 -5.46 -2.63 -8.86
C TYR A 132 -4.07 -3.13 -9.30
N ILE A 133 -3.52 -4.15 -8.64
CA ILE A 133 -2.11 -4.54 -8.79
C ILE A 133 -1.93 -6.05 -8.96
N GLU A 134 -2.58 -6.86 -8.14
CA GLU A 134 -2.64 -8.30 -8.36
C GLU A 134 -3.66 -8.58 -9.47
N PRO A 135 -3.37 -9.45 -10.46
CA PRO A 135 -4.43 -9.99 -11.29
C PRO A 135 -5.40 -10.70 -10.33
N GLU A 136 -6.68 -10.33 -10.38
CA GLU A 136 -7.72 -11.21 -9.86
C GLU A 136 -7.46 -12.56 -10.54
N GLU A 137 -7.07 -13.58 -9.79
CA GLU A 137 -7.36 -14.93 -10.22
C GLU A 137 -8.88 -14.92 -10.35
N ALA A 138 -9.35 -14.77 -11.59
CA ALA A 138 -10.74 -14.96 -11.91
C ALA A 138 -11.09 -16.29 -11.26
N THR A 139 -12.00 -16.26 -10.30
CA THR A 139 -12.63 -17.44 -9.74
C THR A 139 -13.23 -18.21 -10.91
N GLU A 140 -12.47 -19.16 -11.44
CA GLU A 140 -12.88 -20.12 -12.48
C GLU A 140 -14.01 -21.04 -11.96
N GLU A 141 -14.46 -20.87 -10.71
CA GLU A 141 -15.56 -21.64 -10.12
C GLU A 141 -16.97 -21.09 -10.46
N GLU A 142 -17.13 -19.86 -10.96
CA GLU A 142 -18.48 -19.33 -11.27
C GLU A 142 -18.95 -19.56 -12.72
N GLN A 143 -18.07 -19.97 -13.65
CA GLN A 143 -18.47 -20.27 -15.05
C GLN A 143 -18.65 -21.76 -15.34
N ALA A 144 -18.20 -22.66 -14.46
CA ALA A 144 -18.37 -24.11 -14.66
C ALA A 144 -19.75 -24.63 -14.22
N GLU A 145 -20.47 -23.92 -13.33
CA GLU A 145 -21.79 -24.36 -12.87
C GLU A 145 -22.93 -23.96 -13.84
N GLU A 146 -22.75 -22.92 -14.65
CA GLU A 146 -23.79 -22.48 -15.60
C GLU A 146 -23.88 -23.38 -16.84
N GLU A 147 -22.75 -23.93 -17.33
CA GLU A 147 -22.77 -24.89 -18.45
C GLU A 147 -23.20 -26.31 -18.04
N ALA A 148 -23.06 -26.69 -16.77
CA ALA A 148 -23.51 -27.99 -16.26
C ALA A 148 -25.02 -28.05 -15.94
N SER A 149 -25.70 -26.89 -15.82
CA SER A 149 -27.15 -26.82 -15.59
C SER A 149 -27.99 -26.76 -16.88
N HIS A 150 -27.33 -26.64 -18.04
CA HIS A 150 -27.98 -26.58 -19.35
C HIS A 150 -27.60 -27.72 -20.31
N ALA A 151 -26.88 -28.75 -19.84
CA ALA A 151 -26.56 -29.97 -20.60
C ALA A 151 -27.52 -31.14 -20.33
#